data_AF-A0A2M7ECT5-F1
#
_entry.id   AF-A0A2M7ECT5-F1
#
_cell.length_a   1.000
_cell.length_b   1.000
_cell.length_c   1.000
_cell.angle_alpha   90.00
_cell.angle_beta   90.00
_cell.angle_gamma   90.00
#
_symmetry.space_group_name_H-M   'P 1'
#
loop_
_entity.id
_entity.type
_entity.pdbx_description
1 polymer ?
#
loop_
_entity_poly.entity_id
_entity_poly.type
_entity_poly.pdbx_seq_one_letter_code
_entity_poly.pdbx_strand_id
1 'polypeptide(L)'
;MNKKKTILNSAIVLYFIIGLEILIMISPFAGFFYSVFNPFLLEIAKYPATRWLSAFFLPHMIVPPDAFLKFVRILGSVLFVGGMALFLICAFQIYANKFLKKGAVVKGVYSFIRHPQYLSLAIAGIGLSILWPRFLVVVLWLAMALIYYFLSQDEEKRMLRAHEANYRQYIGQTGMFLPRPIEKAILPQSAAGKAGVFIMLSAAALGAAFFLRAYTISHLPVWHDKNVVVMSILDEDKFKIEHRMPDILRMDAIKTRLNDKDKYLVYFLPPHYIMQGLLADTGGDWRLYKQHHTISMITDWIFHPFSHLSEAHHGTHSGMQHEAHSGNGGVSKRLIFLKIENVKGERYNDVFSINVRRIPQFMVDMDIHNMQLFDLKELPGDTGWGSVPTPVF
;
A
#
# COMPACT_ATOMS: atom_id res chain seq x y z
N MET A 1 16.89 14.31 -33.11
CA MET A 1 15.77 13.90 -32.22
C MET A 1 15.38 15.06 -31.32
N ASN A 2 14.12 15.51 -31.39
CA ASN A 2 13.65 16.67 -30.64
C ASN A 2 13.49 16.32 -29.16
N LYS A 3 14.41 16.76 -28.30
CA LYS A 3 14.44 16.45 -26.85
C LYS A 3 13.09 16.67 -26.17
N LYS A 4 12.31 17.67 -26.61
CA LYS A 4 10.95 17.94 -26.09
C LYS A 4 9.93 16.84 -26.43
N LYS A 5 10.02 16.25 -27.63
CA LYS A 5 9.12 15.18 -28.07
C LYS A 5 9.44 13.86 -27.36
N THR A 6 10.73 13.62 -27.08
CA THR A 6 11.17 12.47 -26.26
C THR A 6 10.68 12.61 -24.82
N ILE A 7 10.87 13.77 -24.17
CA ILE A 7 10.38 14.02 -22.80
C ILE A 7 8.85 13.90 -22.71
N LEU A 8 8.12 14.42 -23.71
CA LEU A 8 6.66 14.31 -23.76
C LEU A 8 6.20 12.86 -23.91
N ASN A 9 6.85 12.07 -24.77
CA ASN A 9 6.56 10.64 -24.92
C ASN A 9 6.92 9.85 -23.66
N SER A 10 8.04 10.17 -23.00
CA SER A 10 8.42 9.57 -21.71
C SER A 10 7.42 9.91 -20.60
N ALA A 11 6.91 11.14 -20.58
CA ALA A 11 5.86 11.55 -19.65
C ALA A 11 4.56 10.80 -19.93
N ILE A 12 4.14 10.66 -21.20
CA ILE A 12 2.95 9.87 -21.58
C ILE A 12 3.09 8.41 -21.16
N VAL A 13 4.27 7.81 -21.35
CA VAL A 13 4.55 6.44 -20.89
C VAL A 13 4.51 6.36 -19.36
N LEU A 14 5.03 7.35 -18.64
CA LEU A 14 4.93 7.39 -17.18
C LEU A 14 3.48 7.59 -16.70
N TYR A 15 2.70 8.45 -17.35
CA TYR A 15 1.27 8.62 -17.10
C TYR A 15 0.48 7.35 -17.42
N PHE A 16 0.86 6.64 -18.48
CA PHE A 16 0.31 5.33 -18.80
C PHE A 16 0.69 4.34 -17.70
N ILE A 17 1.94 4.27 -17.25
CA ILE A 17 2.36 3.36 -16.18
C ILE A 17 1.66 3.67 -14.85
N ILE A 18 1.59 4.94 -14.43
CA ILE A 18 0.92 5.37 -13.19
C ILE A 18 -0.61 5.20 -13.28
N GLY A 19 -1.22 5.58 -14.41
CA GLY A 19 -2.66 5.41 -14.65
C GLY A 19 -3.07 3.94 -14.82
N LEU A 20 -2.20 3.12 -15.42
CA LEU A 20 -2.35 1.68 -15.57
C LEU A 20 -2.09 0.97 -14.24
N GLU A 21 -1.17 1.43 -13.39
CA GLU A 21 -0.99 0.93 -12.01
C GLU A 21 -2.28 1.14 -11.21
N ILE A 22 -2.93 2.32 -11.31
CA ILE A 22 -4.24 2.58 -10.69
C ILE A 22 -5.32 1.64 -11.26
N LEU A 23 -5.44 1.51 -12.58
CA LEU A 23 -6.44 0.66 -13.23
C LEU A 23 -6.23 -0.84 -12.92
N ILE A 24 -4.98 -1.30 -12.90
CA ILE A 24 -4.62 -2.70 -12.73
C ILE A 24 -4.67 -3.13 -11.27
N MET A 25 -4.28 -2.27 -10.33
CA MET A 25 -4.35 -2.59 -8.90
C MET A 25 -5.78 -2.70 -8.38
N ILE A 26 -6.69 -1.96 -8.99
CA ILE A 26 -8.13 -2.02 -8.74
C ILE A 26 -8.77 -3.20 -9.51
N SER A 27 -8.01 -4.00 -10.24
CA SER A 27 -8.56 -5.08 -11.08
C SER A 27 -8.14 -6.46 -10.57
N PRO A 28 -8.79 -7.56 -11.02
CA PRO A 28 -8.36 -8.92 -10.68
C PRO A 28 -6.99 -9.27 -11.28
N PHE A 29 -6.42 -8.37 -12.09
CA PHE A 29 -5.12 -8.50 -12.72
C PHE A 29 -3.95 -8.11 -11.81
N ALA A 30 -4.15 -7.79 -10.52
CA ALA A 30 -3.05 -7.64 -9.56
C ALA A 30 -2.10 -8.86 -9.57
N GLY A 31 -2.63 -10.08 -9.72
CA GLY A 31 -1.88 -11.32 -10.01
C GLY A 31 -0.87 -11.18 -11.14
N PHE A 32 -1.35 -10.70 -12.28
CA PHE A 32 -0.60 -10.51 -13.51
C PHE A 32 0.35 -9.30 -13.43
N PHE A 33 -0.04 -8.25 -12.73
CA PHE A 33 0.81 -7.09 -12.48
C PHE A 33 2.01 -7.48 -11.63
N TYR A 34 1.79 -8.19 -10.53
CA TYR A 34 2.90 -8.65 -9.71
C TYR A 34 3.79 -9.60 -10.49
N SER A 35 3.28 -10.48 -11.37
CA SER A 35 4.16 -11.30 -12.20
C SER A 35 4.97 -10.48 -13.22
N VAL A 36 4.40 -9.41 -13.81
CA VAL A 36 5.10 -8.50 -14.75
C VAL A 36 6.08 -7.58 -14.04
N PHE A 37 5.75 -7.07 -12.87
CA PHE A 37 6.60 -6.17 -12.07
C PHE A 37 7.58 -6.93 -11.19
N ASN A 38 7.40 -8.24 -10.95
CA ASN A 38 8.29 -9.05 -10.11
C ASN A 38 9.75 -8.95 -10.57
N PRO A 39 10.11 -9.12 -11.86
CA PRO A 39 11.50 -8.97 -12.30
C PRO A 39 12.09 -7.60 -11.97
N PHE A 40 11.30 -6.53 -12.11
CA PHE A 40 11.72 -5.17 -11.80
C PHE A 40 11.90 -4.94 -10.29
N LEU A 41 10.95 -5.41 -9.48
CA LEU A 41 11.02 -5.33 -8.02
C LEU A 41 12.20 -6.13 -7.46
N LEU A 42 12.46 -7.31 -8.04
CA LEU A 42 13.62 -8.13 -7.69
C LEU A 42 14.93 -7.46 -8.07
N GLU A 43 15.02 -6.84 -9.26
CA GLU A 43 16.22 -6.14 -9.70
C GLU A 43 16.55 -4.96 -8.78
N ILE A 44 15.53 -4.19 -8.39
CA ILE A 44 15.65 -3.10 -7.41
C ILE A 44 16.02 -3.64 -6.02
N ALA A 45 15.54 -4.81 -5.64
CA ALA A 45 15.84 -5.43 -4.35
C ALA A 45 17.26 -6.01 -4.25
N LYS A 46 17.95 -6.26 -5.38
CA LYS A 46 19.35 -6.73 -5.38
C LYS A 46 20.29 -5.71 -4.75
N TYR A 47 20.13 -4.43 -5.08
CA TYR A 47 21.05 -3.38 -4.62
C TYR A 47 20.66 -2.85 -3.23
N PRO A 48 21.61 -2.75 -2.27
CA PRO A 48 21.34 -2.24 -0.93
C PRO A 48 20.74 -0.82 -0.92
N ALA A 49 21.13 0.03 -1.86
CA ALA A 49 20.69 1.42 -1.96
C ALA A 49 19.22 1.58 -2.39
N THR A 50 18.64 0.57 -3.06
CA THR A 50 17.29 0.66 -3.67
C THR A 50 16.30 -0.34 -3.08
N ARG A 51 16.76 -1.34 -2.32
CA ARG A 51 15.92 -2.38 -1.70
C ARG A 51 14.79 -1.83 -0.83
N TRP A 52 14.96 -0.67 -0.21
CA TRP A 52 13.90 -0.04 0.59
C TRP A 52 12.69 0.38 -0.25
N LEU A 53 12.84 0.61 -1.56
CA LEU A 53 11.73 0.98 -2.45
C LEU A 53 10.63 -0.08 -2.49
N SER A 54 10.99 -1.37 -2.48
CA SER A 54 10.01 -2.46 -2.49
C SER A 54 9.35 -2.71 -1.13
N ALA A 55 9.87 -2.10 -0.05
CA ALA A 55 9.40 -2.30 1.30
C ALA A 55 8.10 -1.53 1.59
N PHE A 56 7.34 -2.01 2.57
CA PHE A 56 6.11 -1.39 3.02
C PHE A 56 6.30 -0.55 4.28
N PHE A 57 5.54 0.52 4.49
CA PHE A 57 5.68 1.39 5.66
C PHE A 57 4.47 1.43 6.59
N LEU A 58 3.34 0.86 6.19
CA LEU A 58 2.19 0.60 7.06
C LEU A 58 1.84 -0.89 6.98
N PRO A 59 1.18 -1.45 8.00
CA PRO A 59 0.65 -2.80 7.89
C PRO A 59 -0.37 -2.81 6.77
N HIS A 60 -0.40 -3.86 5.97
CA HIS A 60 -1.40 -4.06 4.91
C HIS A 60 -2.14 -5.41 5.12
N MET A 61 -1.57 -6.32 5.92
CA MET A 61 -2.17 -7.62 6.29
C MET A 61 -2.69 -7.66 7.72
N ILE A 62 -2.22 -6.78 8.59
CA ILE A 62 -2.62 -6.78 9.99
C ILE A 62 -3.67 -5.69 10.21
N VAL A 63 -4.70 -6.01 11.00
CA VAL A 63 -5.64 -5.00 11.49
C VAL A 63 -4.84 -4.03 12.35
N PRO A 64 -4.79 -2.72 12.06
CA PRO A 64 -3.92 -1.84 12.80
C PRO A 64 -4.27 -1.87 14.30
N PRO A 65 -3.29 -2.13 15.17
CA PRO A 65 -3.54 -2.36 16.59
C PRO A 65 -3.95 -1.08 17.31
N ASP A 66 -3.40 0.07 16.91
CA ASP A 66 -3.60 1.34 17.59
C ASP A 66 -4.50 2.32 16.83
N ALA A 67 -5.07 3.26 17.58
CA ALA A 67 -5.96 4.28 17.05
C ALA A 67 -5.28 5.20 16.02
N PHE A 68 -3.97 5.46 16.17
CA PHE A 68 -3.24 6.33 15.26
C PHE A 68 -3.04 5.67 13.89
N LEU A 69 -2.63 4.39 13.82
CA LEU A 69 -2.54 3.69 12.53
C LEU A 69 -3.91 3.50 11.87
N LYS A 70 -4.99 3.27 12.66
CA LYS A 70 -6.37 3.27 12.14
C LYS A 70 -6.72 4.63 11.53
N PHE A 71 -6.44 5.71 12.24
CA PHE A 71 -6.67 7.07 11.76
C PHE A 71 -5.90 7.36 10.47
N VAL A 72 -4.62 7.01 10.40
CA VAL A 72 -3.79 7.20 9.20
C VAL A 72 -4.39 6.47 8.00
N ARG A 73 -4.81 5.21 8.15
CA ARG A 73 -5.45 4.45 7.07
C ARG A 73 -6.79 5.05 6.62
N ILE A 74 -7.65 5.45 7.56
CA ILE A 74 -8.93 6.12 7.26
C ILE A 74 -8.67 7.43 6.51
N LEU A 75 -7.68 8.22 6.96
CA LEU A 75 -7.27 9.43 6.28
C LEU A 75 -6.80 9.14 4.84
N GLY A 76 -6.09 8.03 4.63
CA GLY A 76 -5.75 7.53 3.29
C GLY A 76 -6.97 7.35 2.39
N SER A 77 -8.00 6.64 2.85
CA SER A 77 -9.27 6.48 2.11
C SER A 77 -9.95 7.81 1.83
N VAL A 78 -10.05 8.69 2.82
CA VAL A 78 -10.68 10.02 2.70
C VAL A 78 -9.94 10.89 1.67
N LEU A 79 -8.62 10.93 1.72
CA LEU A 79 -7.80 11.68 0.76
C LEU A 79 -7.92 11.11 -0.65
N PHE A 80 -7.96 9.78 -0.80
CA PHE A 80 -8.12 9.15 -2.10
C PHE A 80 -9.49 9.46 -2.72
N VAL A 81 -10.57 9.19 -1.99
CA VAL A 81 -11.95 9.42 -2.46
C VAL A 81 -12.21 10.91 -2.66
N GLY A 82 -11.80 11.75 -1.73
CA GLY A 82 -11.96 13.21 -1.81
C GLY A 82 -11.17 13.80 -2.98
N GLY A 83 -9.92 13.38 -3.19
CA GLY A 83 -9.11 13.79 -4.33
C GLY A 83 -9.70 13.34 -5.66
N MET A 84 -10.20 12.10 -5.75
CA MET A 84 -10.85 11.60 -6.97
C MET A 84 -12.16 12.33 -7.26
N ALA A 85 -13.00 12.57 -6.25
CA ALA A 85 -14.24 13.33 -6.41
C ALA A 85 -13.97 14.76 -6.89
N LEU A 86 -12.98 15.45 -6.30
CA LEU A 86 -12.59 16.79 -6.73
C LEU A 86 -12.06 16.80 -8.17
N PHE A 87 -11.27 15.78 -8.55
CA PHE A 87 -10.80 15.60 -9.92
C PHE A 87 -11.98 15.46 -10.90
N LEU A 88 -12.95 14.59 -10.59
CA LEU A 88 -14.14 14.37 -11.43
C LEU A 88 -15.00 15.63 -11.55
N ILE A 89 -15.20 16.38 -10.46
CA ILE A 89 -15.90 17.67 -10.49
C ILE A 89 -15.18 18.65 -11.41
N CYS A 90 -13.85 18.76 -11.28
CA CYS A 90 -13.05 19.65 -12.10
C CYS A 90 -13.03 19.21 -13.57
N ALA A 91 -12.98 17.91 -13.85
CA ALA A 91 -13.09 17.34 -15.20
C ALA A 91 -14.45 17.67 -15.81
N PHE A 92 -15.53 17.40 -15.10
CA PHE A 92 -16.88 17.72 -15.55
C PHE A 92 -17.01 19.22 -15.87
N GLN A 93 -16.50 20.11 -15.03
CA GLN A 93 -16.52 21.56 -15.28
C GLN A 93 -15.77 21.96 -16.57
N ILE A 94 -14.60 21.39 -16.83
CA ILE A 94 -13.84 21.66 -18.07
C ILE A 94 -14.56 21.10 -19.29
N TYR A 95 -14.94 19.81 -19.26
CA TYR A 95 -15.54 19.16 -20.41
C TYR A 95 -16.92 19.76 -20.73
N ALA A 96 -17.76 20.03 -19.73
CA ALA A 96 -19.05 20.67 -19.94
C ALA A 96 -18.90 22.06 -20.58
N ASN A 97 -17.96 22.90 -20.12
CA ASN A 97 -17.74 24.22 -20.73
C ASN A 97 -17.14 24.14 -22.14
N LYS A 98 -16.32 23.12 -22.41
CA LYS A 98 -15.81 22.82 -23.75
C LYS A 98 -16.93 22.41 -24.70
N PHE A 99 -17.83 21.51 -24.27
CA PHE A 99 -18.99 21.06 -25.05
C PHE A 99 -20.01 22.19 -25.26
N LEU A 100 -20.24 23.03 -24.25
CA LEU A 100 -21.12 24.19 -24.32
C LEU A 100 -20.50 25.39 -25.06
N LYS A 101 -19.27 25.27 -25.58
CA LYS A 101 -18.50 26.34 -26.25
C LYS A 101 -18.39 27.64 -25.43
N LYS A 102 -18.41 27.56 -24.10
CA LYS A 102 -18.43 28.72 -23.19
C LYS A 102 -17.04 29.32 -22.90
N GLY A 103 -16.00 28.90 -23.62
CA GLY A 103 -14.63 29.37 -23.41
C GLY A 103 -13.97 28.82 -22.14
N ALA A 104 -12.93 29.51 -21.66
CA ALA A 104 -12.11 29.05 -20.53
C ALA A 104 -12.86 29.11 -19.18
N VAL A 105 -12.64 28.09 -18.34
CA VAL A 105 -13.29 27.97 -17.03
C VAL A 105 -12.51 28.78 -15.98
N VAL A 106 -13.08 29.91 -15.54
CA VAL A 106 -12.46 30.80 -14.52
C VAL A 106 -13.29 30.95 -13.25
N LYS A 107 -14.39 30.19 -13.12
CA LYS A 107 -15.32 30.26 -11.98
C LYS A 107 -15.20 29.00 -11.09
N GLY A 108 -15.63 29.10 -9.84
CA GLY A 108 -15.60 27.97 -8.89
C GLY A 108 -14.20 27.73 -8.35
N VAL A 109 -13.74 26.47 -8.30
CA VAL A 109 -12.39 26.14 -7.79
C VAL A 109 -11.29 26.86 -8.59
N TYR A 110 -11.53 27.08 -9.88
CA TYR A 110 -10.63 27.82 -10.77
C TYR A 110 -10.48 29.31 -10.42
N SER A 111 -11.36 29.89 -9.60
CA SER A 111 -11.18 31.29 -9.15
C SER A 111 -10.13 31.44 -8.05
N PHE A 112 -9.75 30.33 -7.40
CA PHE A 112 -8.74 30.34 -6.33
C PHE A 112 -7.40 29.78 -6.81
N ILE A 113 -7.43 28.71 -7.62
CA ILE A 113 -6.27 27.92 -8.04
C ILE A 113 -6.36 27.66 -9.55
N ARG A 114 -5.24 27.80 -10.28
CA ARG A 114 -5.22 27.60 -11.75
C ARG A 114 -5.27 26.14 -12.17
N HIS A 115 -4.65 25.25 -11.40
CA HIS A 115 -4.53 23.83 -11.73
C HIS A 115 -5.16 22.90 -10.67
N PRO A 116 -6.47 23.05 -10.38
CA PRO A 116 -7.12 22.24 -9.35
C PRO A 116 -7.19 20.76 -9.70
N GLN A 117 -7.20 20.38 -10.99
CA GLN A 117 -7.15 18.97 -11.40
C GLN A 117 -5.85 18.28 -10.98
N TYR A 118 -4.71 18.92 -11.25
CA TYR A 118 -3.40 18.39 -10.86
C TYR A 118 -3.26 18.31 -9.34
N LEU A 119 -3.77 19.32 -8.60
CA LEU A 119 -3.81 19.27 -7.15
C LEU A 119 -4.68 18.10 -6.64
N SER A 120 -5.86 17.89 -7.24
CA SER A 120 -6.79 16.82 -6.86
C SER A 120 -6.16 15.44 -7.04
N LEU A 121 -5.45 15.23 -8.16
CA LEU A 121 -4.70 14.01 -8.42
C LEU A 121 -3.50 13.84 -7.48
N ALA A 122 -2.82 14.94 -7.10
CA ALA A 122 -1.77 14.89 -6.09
C ALA A 122 -2.32 14.48 -4.71
N ILE A 123 -3.48 15.01 -4.30
CA ILE A 123 -4.16 14.63 -3.06
C ILE A 123 -4.60 13.16 -3.10
N ALA A 124 -5.19 12.72 -4.21
CA ALA A 124 -5.56 11.32 -4.40
C ALA A 124 -4.33 10.41 -4.34
N GLY A 125 -3.20 10.83 -4.92
CA GLY A 125 -1.94 10.09 -4.86
C GLY A 125 -1.35 9.97 -3.45
N ILE A 126 -1.55 10.95 -2.56
CA ILE A 126 -1.20 10.82 -1.13
C ILE A 126 -2.07 9.74 -0.48
N GLY A 127 -3.39 9.79 -0.70
CA GLY A 127 -4.32 8.78 -0.21
C GLY A 127 -3.94 7.37 -0.69
N LEU A 128 -3.64 7.23 -1.97
CA LEU A 128 -3.16 5.98 -2.58
C LEU A 128 -1.83 5.51 -1.97
N SER A 129 -0.90 6.42 -1.69
CA SER A 129 0.37 6.09 -1.04
C SER A 129 0.14 5.51 0.37
N ILE A 130 -0.90 5.95 1.09
CA ILE A 130 -1.24 5.41 2.41
C ILE A 130 -1.95 4.07 2.30
N LEU A 131 -2.91 3.97 1.37
CA LEU A 131 -3.68 2.75 1.13
C LEU A 131 -2.80 1.61 0.59
N TRP A 132 -1.83 1.94 -0.25
CA TRP A 132 -0.81 1.03 -0.76
C TRP A 132 0.58 1.45 -0.28
N PRO A 133 0.95 1.11 0.97
CA PRO A 133 2.01 1.77 1.70
C PRO A 133 3.39 1.27 1.32
N ARG A 134 3.77 1.39 0.05
CA ARG A 134 5.11 1.07 -0.46
C ARG A 134 5.92 2.35 -0.65
N PHE A 135 7.20 2.29 -0.30
CA PHE A 135 8.11 3.42 -0.54
C PHE A 135 8.20 3.78 -2.03
N LEU A 136 8.12 2.78 -2.92
CA LEU A 136 8.06 3.00 -4.36
C LEU A 136 6.91 3.94 -4.76
N VAL A 137 5.72 3.77 -4.18
CA VAL A 137 4.55 4.60 -4.51
C VAL A 137 4.77 6.05 -4.07
N VAL A 138 5.39 6.27 -2.91
CA VAL A 138 5.75 7.63 -2.45
C VAL A 138 6.73 8.30 -3.42
N VAL A 139 7.73 7.56 -3.91
CA VAL A 139 8.70 8.09 -4.89
C VAL A 139 8.03 8.38 -6.24
N LEU A 140 7.14 7.49 -6.71
CA LEU A 140 6.37 7.71 -7.93
C LEU A 140 5.43 8.91 -7.80
N TRP A 141 4.82 9.10 -6.63
CA TRP A 141 3.99 10.27 -6.33
C TRP A 141 4.81 11.57 -6.35
N LEU A 142 6.01 11.59 -5.77
CA LEU A 142 6.92 12.74 -5.84
C LEU A 142 7.33 13.06 -7.29
N ALA A 143 7.66 12.02 -8.07
CA ALA A 143 7.97 12.18 -9.49
C ALA A 143 6.76 12.73 -10.28
N MET A 144 5.56 12.24 -9.99
CA MET A 144 4.31 12.72 -10.58
C MET A 144 4.07 14.20 -10.24
N ALA A 145 4.21 14.60 -8.97
CA ALA A 145 4.05 15.99 -8.55
C ALA A 145 5.03 16.93 -9.28
N LEU A 146 6.28 16.49 -9.47
CA LEU A 146 7.28 17.24 -10.23
C LEU A 146 6.91 17.37 -11.71
N ILE A 147 6.40 16.30 -12.33
CA ILE A 147 5.96 16.34 -13.72
C ILE A 147 4.74 17.24 -13.89
N TYR A 148 3.80 17.22 -12.95
CA TYR A 148 2.61 18.08 -12.97
C TYR A 148 3.01 19.55 -12.86
N TYR A 149 4.02 19.84 -12.06
CA TYR A 149 4.61 21.17 -11.99
C TYR A 149 5.20 21.64 -13.33
N PHE A 150 5.90 20.77 -14.07
CA PHE A 150 6.43 21.14 -15.38
C PHE A 150 5.34 21.25 -16.45
N LEU A 151 4.34 20.37 -16.39
CA LEU A 151 3.21 20.37 -17.31
C LEU A 151 2.34 21.62 -17.13
N SER A 152 2.06 22.01 -15.88
CA SER A 152 1.33 23.23 -15.57
C SER A 152 2.03 24.49 -16.09
N GLN A 153 3.37 24.55 -15.99
CA GLN A 153 4.14 25.64 -16.59
C GLN A 153 4.05 25.69 -18.11
N ASP A 154 4.05 24.53 -18.78
CA ASP A 154 3.95 24.48 -20.24
C ASP A 154 2.55 24.90 -20.70
N GLU A 155 1.51 24.47 -19.98
CA GLU A 155 0.14 24.90 -20.21
C GLU A 155 -0.03 26.41 -20.02
N GLU A 156 0.49 26.98 -18.93
CA GLU A 156 0.47 28.42 -18.69
C GLU A 156 1.14 29.20 -19.84
N LYS A 157 2.27 28.70 -20.35
CA LYS A 157 2.96 29.31 -21.50
C LYS A 157 2.11 29.26 -22.78
N ARG A 158 1.40 28.16 -23.03
CA ARG A 158 0.49 28.03 -24.18
C ARG A 158 -0.71 28.96 -24.04
N MET A 159 -1.29 29.06 -22.85
CA MET A 159 -2.42 29.94 -22.56
C MET A 159 -2.04 31.42 -22.68
N LEU A 160 -0.85 31.81 -22.21
CA LEU A 160 -0.33 33.18 -22.42
C LEU A 160 -0.16 33.52 -23.89
N ARG A 161 0.24 32.57 -24.74
CA ARG A 161 0.36 32.80 -26.19
C ARG A 161 -0.99 32.92 -26.89
N ALA A 162 -2.00 32.17 -26.44
CA ALA A 162 -3.32 32.17 -27.05
C ALA A 162 -4.22 33.31 -26.56
N HIS A 163 -4.12 33.70 -25.28
CA HIS A 163 -5.03 34.61 -24.60
C HIS A 163 -4.31 35.56 -23.64
N GLU A 164 -3.29 36.29 -24.13
CA GLU A 164 -2.35 37.05 -23.31
C GLU A 164 -2.99 37.97 -22.26
N ALA A 165 -3.84 38.92 -22.68
CA ALA A 165 -4.40 39.94 -21.79
C ALA A 165 -5.27 39.32 -20.67
N ASN A 166 -6.21 38.44 -21.04
CA ASN A 166 -7.13 37.81 -20.11
C ASN A 166 -6.39 36.85 -19.15
N TYR A 167 -5.41 36.10 -19.65
CA TYR A 167 -4.70 35.12 -18.84
C TYR A 167 -3.68 35.76 -17.88
N ARG A 168 -3.05 36.89 -18.27
CA ARG A 168 -2.20 37.67 -17.34
C ARG A 168 -3.01 38.20 -16.15
N GLN A 169 -4.21 38.72 -16.39
CA GLN A 169 -5.10 39.16 -15.31
C GLN A 169 -5.47 37.98 -14.38
N TYR A 170 -5.77 36.83 -14.98
CA TYR A 170 -6.10 35.60 -14.23
C TYR A 170 -4.94 35.09 -13.38
N ILE A 171 -3.70 35.05 -13.91
CA ILE A 171 -2.49 34.76 -13.13
C ILE A 171 -2.33 35.77 -11.99
N GLY A 172 -2.68 37.03 -12.22
CA GLY A 172 -2.68 38.12 -11.25
C GLY A 172 -3.59 37.91 -10.03
N GLN A 173 -4.62 37.07 -10.14
CA GLN A 173 -5.63 36.87 -9.10
C GLN A 173 -5.54 35.49 -8.42
N THR A 174 -4.91 34.51 -9.08
CA THR A 174 -4.86 33.11 -8.64
C THR A 174 -3.44 32.64 -8.33
N GLY A 175 -3.30 31.55 -7.58
CA GLY A 175 -2.05 30.79 -7.47
C GLY A 175 -2.05 29.56 -8.38
N MET A 176 -0.91 28.90 -8.56
CA MET A 176 -0.75 27.75 -9.44
C MET A 176 -1.41 26.50 -8.85
N PHE A 177 -1.07 26.17 -7.61
CA PHE A 177 -1.60 25.00 -6.88
C PHE A 177 -2.20 25.34 -5.51
N LEU A 178 -1.88 26.50 -4.95
CA LEU A 178 -2.45 26.98 -3.70
C LEU A 178 -3.07 28.37 -3.92
N PRO A 179 -3.94 28.86 -3.04
CA PRO A 179 -4.37 30.24 -3.10
C PRO A 179 -3.18 31.20 -3.11
N ARG A 180 -3.22 32.22 -3.98
CA ARG A 180 -2.13 33.18 -4.21
C ARG A 180 -1.43 33.73 -2.95
N PRO A 181 -2.12 34.13 -1.86
CA PRO A 181 -1.42 34.63 -0.67
C PRO A 181 -0.59 33.56 0.03
N ILE A 182 -1.10 32.33 0.11
CA ILE A 182 -0.42 31.18 0.71
C ILE A 182 0.78 30.78 -0.16
N GLU A 183 0.56 30.72 -1.47
CA GLU A 183 1.61 30.36 -2.43
C GLU A 183 2.78 31.35 -2.38
N LYS A 184 2.51 32.65 -2.30
CA LYS A 184 3.58 33.66 -2.17
C LYS A 184 4.37 33.58 -0.86
N ALA A 185 3.73 33.12 0.22
CA ALA A 185 4.39 32.98 1.51
C ALA A 185 5.32 31.75 1.55
N ILE A 186 4.94 30.66 0.89
CA ILE A 186 5.63 29.37 0.95
C ILE A 186 6.64 29.19 -0.19
N LEU A 187 6.29 29.62 -1.41
CA LEU A 187 7.08 29.36 -2.61
C LEU A 187 8.00 30.54 -2.96
N PRO A 188 9.33 30.37 -2.85
CA PRO A 188 10.28 31.40 -3.28
C PRO A 188 10.23 31.59 -4.80
N GLN A 189 10.52 32.81 -5.25
CA GLN A 189 10.45 33.16 -6.67
C GLN A 189 11.60 32.57 -7.50
N SER A 190 12.76 32.32 -6.87
CA SER A 190 13.94 31.78 -7.54
C SER A 190 13.79 30.30 -7.88
N ALA A 191 14.41 29.86 -8.99
CA ALA A 191 14.39 28.46 -9.39
C ALA A 191 15.04 27.55 -8.33
N ALA A 192 16.16 27.99 -7.74
CA ALA A 192 16.83 27.29 -6.65
C ALA A 192 15.94 27.14 -5.40
N GLY A 193 15.18 28.18 -5.06
CA GLY A 193 14.25 28.12 -3.95
C GLY A 193 13.12 27.10 -4.20
N LYS A 194 12.56 27.05 -5.41
CA LYS A 194 11.51 26.08 -5.75
C LYS A 194 12.04 24.64 -5.72
N ALA A 195 13.28 24.43 -6.17
CA ALA A 195 13.97 23.15 -6.02
C ALA A 195 14.16 22.80 -4.53
N GLY A 196 14.55 23.77 -3.70
CA GLY A 196 14.65 23.59 -2.24
C GLY A 196 13.33 23.17 -1.59
N VAL A 197 12.21 23.79 -1.98
CA VAL A 197 10.87 23.40 -1.50
C VAL A 197 10.54 21.97 -1.92
N PHE A 198 10.85 21.58 -3.17
CA PHE A 198 10.61 20.21 -3.63
C PHE A 198 11.48 19.18 -2.90
N ILE A 199 12.74 19.51 -2.62
CA ILE A 199 13.63 18.66 -1.81
C ILE A 199 13.09 18.52 -0.39
N MET A 200 12.62 19.62 0.22
CA MET A 200 12.00 19.60 1.54
C MET A 200 10.72 18.75 1.55
N LEU A 201 9.86 18.88 0.54
CA LEU A 201 8.67 18.05 0.37
C LEU A 201 9.04 16.56 0.24
N SER A 202 10.06 16.25 -0.54
CA SER A 202 10.55 14.88 -0.74
C SER A 202 11.10 14.29 0.55
N ALA A 203 11.90 15.06 1.29
CA ALA A 203 12.44 14.67 2.59
C ALA A 203 11.33 14.48 3.63
N ALA A 204 10.32 15.36 3.65
CA ALA A 204 9.17 15.23 4.54
C ALA A 204 8.33 14.00 4.21
N ALA A 205 8.02 13.74 2.93
CA ALA A 205 7.22 12.60 2.51
C ALA A 205 7.93 11.26 2.81
N LEU A 206 9.22 11.15 2.46
CA LEU A 206 10.01 9.96 2.76
C LEU A 206 10.25 9.80 4.26
N GLY A 207 10.56 10.89 4.98
CA GLY A 207 10.73 10.90 6.42
C GLY A 207 9.47 10.45 7.15
N ALA A 208 8.29 10.93 6.73
CA ALA A 208 7.00 10.48 7.25
C ALA A 208 6.77 8.98 6.98
N ALA A 209 7.09 8.47 5.78
CA ALA A 209 7.00 7.05 5.49
C ALA A 209 7.94 6.21 6.38
N PHE A 210 9.20 6.62 6.56
CA PHE A 210 10.12 5.93 7.48
C PHE A 210 9.67 6.00 8.94
N PHE A 211 9.13 7.14 9.37
CA PHE A 211 8.55 7.30 10.69
C PHE A 211 7.36 6.36 10.91
N LEU A 212 6.41 6.33 9.97
CA LEU A 212 5.26 5.43 10.01
C LEU A 212 5.68 3.97 10.04
N ARG A 213 6.73 3.60 9.30
CA ARG A 213 7.31 2.25 9.35
C ARG A 213 7.86 1.92 10.73
N ALA A 214 8.69 2.80 11.29
CA ALA A 214 9.28 2.60 12.61
C ALA A 214 8.21 2.51 13.70
N TYR A 215 7.21 3.40 13.64
CA TYR A 215 6.07 3.41 14.54
C TYR A 215 5.23 2.14 14.41
N THR A 216 4.98 1.68 13.18
CA THR A 216 4.26 0.43 12.94
C THR A 216 4.99 -0.72 13.62
N ILE A 217 6.28 -0.91 13.32
CA ILE A 217 7.09 -2.02 13.86
C ILE A 217 7.08 -2.02 15.40
N SER A 218 7.12 -0.85 16.05
CA SER A 218 7.10 -0.77 17.51
C SER A 218 5.74 -1.10 18.15
N HIS A 219 4.64 -1.06 17.39
CA HIS A 219 3.27 -1.28 17.89
C HIS A 219 2.64 -2.59 17.41
N LEU A 220 3.35 -3.41 16.63
CA LEU A 220 2.80 -4.69 16.14
C LEU A 220 2.41 -5.61 17.31
N PRO A 221 1.28 -6.34 17.20
CA PRO A 221 0.86 -7.31 18.21
C PRO A 221 1.73 -8.56 18.14
N VAL A 222 2.91 -8.48 18.75
CA VAL A 222 3.91 -9.55 18.73
C VAL A 222 4.16 -10.13 20.11
N TRP A 223 4.37 -11.44 20.12
CA TRP A 223 4.95 -12.19 21.22
C TRP A 223 6.32 -12.70 20.78
N HIS A 224 7.28 -12.82 21.71
CA HIS A 224 8.61 -13.31 21.36
C HIS A 224 9.16 -14.17 22.49
N ASP A 225 9.87 -15.24 22.11
CA ASP A 225 10.66 -16.07 23.02
C ASP A 225 11.91 -16.57 22.28
N LYS A 226 13.08 -16.31 22.87
CA LYS A 226 14.40 -16.66 22.31
C LYS A 226 14.57 -16.26 20.83
N ASN A 227 14.50 -17.25 19.94
CA ASN A 227 14.71 -17.13 18.50
C ASN A 227 13.40 -17.10 17.68
N VAL A 228 12.24 -17.13 18.34
CA VAL A 228 10.92 -17.13 17.70
C VAL A 228 10.17 -15.84 18.01
N VAL A 229 9.71 -15.17 16.96
CA VAL A 229 8.81 -14.02 17.03
C VAL A 229 7.48 -14.44 16.43
N VAL A 230 6.39 -14.28 17.17
CA VAL A 230 5.03 -14.63 16.75
C VAL A 230 4.24 -13.34 16.60
N MET A 231 3.55 -13.20 15.48
CA MET A 231 2.79 -12.02 15.12
C MET A 231 1.33 -12.40 14.90
N SER A 232 0.43 -11.68 15.56
CA SER A 232 -1.00 -11.82 15.32
C SER A 232 -1.47 -10.96 14.16
N ILE A 233 -2.38 -11.49 13.33
CA ILE A 233 -3.12 -10.68 12.35
C ILE A 233 -4.28 -9.91 13.00
N LEU A 234 -4.91 -10.53 14.00
CA LEU A 234 -6.04 -9.99 14.74
C LEU A 234 -5.58 -9.54 16.12
N ASP A 235 -5.92 -8.32 16.52
CA ASP A 235 -5.51 -7.77 17.82
C ASP A 235 -6.06 -8.60 19.01
N GLU A 236 -7.28 -9.14 18.87
CA GLU A 236 -7.94 -10.02 19.86
C GLU A 236 -7.20 -11.34 20.13
N ASP A 237 -6.39 -11.81 19.17
CA ASP A 237 -5.65 -13.06 19.31
C ASP A 237 -4.36 -12.87 20.12
N LYS A 238 -3.97 -11.63 20.46
CA LYS A 238 -2.76 -11.34 21.25
C LYS A 238 -2.74 -12.10 22.58
N PHE A 239 -3.85 -12.07 23.32
CA PHE A 239 -3.98 -12.79 24.59
C PHE A 239 -3.79 -14.31 24.41
N LYS A 240 -4.30 -14.87 23.31
CA LYS A 240 -4.19 -16.30 23.01
C LYS A 240 -2.75 -16.70 22.74
N ILE A 241 -2.01 -15.86 22.00
CA ILE A 241 -0.60 -16.07 21.70
C ILE A 241 0.22 -16.01 23.00
N GLU A 242 -0.02 -15.04 23.88
CA GLU A 242 0.69 -14.91 25.16
C GLU A 242 0.53 -16.16 26.06
N HIS A 243 -0.67 -16.76 26.06
CA HIS A 243 -0.96 -17.91 26.92
C HIS A 243 -0.58 -19.27 26.31
N ARG A 244 -0.71 -19.43 24.98
CA ARG A 244 -0.60 -20.75 24.34
C ARG A 244 0.69 -20.97 23.56
N MET A 245 1.37 -19.92 23.09
CA MET A 245 2.60 -20.11 22.32
C MET A 245 3.71 -20.87 23.05
N PRO A 246 3.97 -20.66 24.36
CA PRO A 246 4.97 -21.43 25.07
C PRO A 246 4.73 -22.95 24.98
N ASP A 247 3.46 -23.37 25.04
CA ASP A 247 3.08 -24.78 24.97
C ASP A 247 3.11 -25.30 23.53
N ILE A 248 2.67 -24.49 22.57
CA ILE A 248 2.72 -24.82 21.13
C ILE A 248 4.16 -25.10 20.70
N LEU A 249 5.11 -24.24 21.10
CA LEU A 249 6.53 -24.40 20.73
C LEU A 249 7.18 -25.63 21.39
N ARG A 250 6.60 -26.19 22.46
CA ARG A 250 7.08 -27.39 23.13
C ARG A 250 6.56 -28.68 22.51
N MET A 251 5.53 -28.62 21.65
CA MET A 251 5.00 -29.80 20.97
C MET A 251 6.07 -30.44 20.10
N ASP A 252 6.26 -31.76 20.20
CA ASP A 252 7.33 -32.48 19.49
C ASP A 252 7.29 -32.26 17.96
N ALA A 253 6.08 -32.16 17.39
CA ALA A 253 5.89 -31.90 15.96
C ALA A 253 6.48 -30.55 15.50
N ILE A 254 6.50 -29.53 16.37
CA ILE A 254 6.99 -28.19 16.08
C ILE A 254 8.44 -28.06 16.53
N LYS A 255 8.75 -28.47 17.76
CA LYS A 255 10.08 -28.37 18.37
C LYS A 255 11.18 -29.02 17.53
N THR A 256 10.90 -30.17 16.92
CA THR A 256 11.86 -30.90 16.06
C THR A 256 12.19 -30.17 14.76
N ARG A 257 11.37 -29.20 14.34
CA ARG A 257 11.55 -28.39 13.12
C ARG A 257 12.21 -27.04 13.37
N LEU A 258 12.36 -26.65 14.64
CA LEU A 258 12.98 -25.39 15.03
C LEU A 258 14.45 -25.63 15.42
N ASN A 259 15.33 -24.77 14.92
CA ASN A 259 16.75 -24.77 15.26
C ASN A 259 17.08 -23.53 16.10
N ASP A 260 17.68 -23.73 17.28
CA ASP A 260 18.03 -22.64 18.21
C ASP A 260 18.97 -21.59 17.60
N LYS A 261 19.72 -21.94 16.55
CA LYS A 261 20.63 -21.01 15.84
C LYS A 261 19.92 -20.12 14.83
N ASP A 262 18.75 -20.52 14.36
CA ASP A 262 18.00 -19.81 13.33
C ASP A 262 16.93 -18.92 13.97
N LYS A 263 16.61 -17.79 13.35
CA LYS A 263 15.51 -16.92 13.76
C LYS A 263 14.24 -17.24 12.98
N TYR A 264 13.10 -17.28 13.66
CA TYR A 264 11.80 -17.59 13.08
C TYR A 264 10.81 -16.46 13.29
N LEU A 265 10.03 -16.16 12.25
CA LEU A 265 8.83 -15.34 12.31
C LEU A 265 7.63 -16.23 12.05
N VAL A 266 6.64 -16.18 12.95
CA VAL A 266 5.44 -16.99 12.89
C VAL A 266 4.24 -16.08 12.74
N TYR A 267 3.46 -16.25 11.67
CA TYR A 267 2.18 -15.57 11.54
C TYR A 267 1.09 -16.43 12.17
N PHE A 268 0.30 -15.82 13.06
CA PHE A 268 -0.86 -16.42 13.71
C PHE A 268 -2.13 -15.86 13.04
N LEU A 269 -2.81 -16.71 12.28
CA LEU A 269 -3.91 -16.31 11.39
C LEU A 269 -5.15 -17.21 11.52
N PRO A 270 -6.34 -16.70 11.15
CA PRO A 270 -7.50 -17.55 10.90
C PRO A 270 -7.24 -18.55 9.75
N PRO A 271 -7.79 -19.78 9.78
CA PRO A 271 -7.53 -20.81 8.78
C PRO A 271 -7.88 -20.40 7.33
N HIS A 272 -8.90 -19.55 7.16
CA HIS A 272 -9.39 -19.09 5.85
C HIS A 272 -8.95 -17.65 5.51
N TYR A 273 -7.80 -17.21 6.03
CA TYR A 273 -7.31 -15.86 5.76
C TYR A 273 -6.91 -15.67 4.29
N ILE A 274 -7.55 -14.68 3.63
CA ILE A 274 -7.49 -14.48 2.17
C ILE A 274 -6.07 -14.16 1.67
N MET A 275 -5.29 -13.41 2.45
CA MET A 275 -3.95 -12.94 2.03
C MET A 275 -2.81 -13.91 2.40
N GLN A 276 -3.11 -15.13 2.86
CA GLN A 276 -2.10 -16.12 3.25
C GLN A 276 -1.11 -16.48 2.13
N GLY A 277 -1.52 -16.36 0.86
CA GLY A 277 -0.65 -16.57 -0.30
C GLY A 277 0.54 -15.60 -0.36
N LEU A 278 0.42 -14.42 0.25
CA LEU A 278 1.53 -13.46 0.40
C LEU A 278 2.56 -13.92 1.44
N LEU A 279 2.22 -14.86 2.33
CA LEU A 279 3.17 -15.40 3.32
C LEU A 279 3.87 -16.64 2.78
N ALA A 280 3.11 -17.56 2.20
CA ALA A 280 3.60 -18.85 1.71
C ALA A 280 2.65 -19.44 0.66
N ASP A 281 3.14 -20.38 -0.16
CA ASP A 281 2.24 -21.20 -0.99
C ASP A 281 1.56 -22.28 -0.14
N THR A 282 0.40 -21.94 0.43
CA THR A 282 -0.38 -22.85 1.28
C THR A 282 -1.23 -23.85 0.48
N GLY A 283 -1.36 -23.71 -0.85
CA GLY A 283 -2.19 -24.58 -1.71
C GLY A 283 -3.18 -23.83 -2.62
N GLY A 284 -4.26 -24.49 -3.04
CA GLY A 284 -5.21 -23.93 -4.03
C GLY A 284 -6.10 -22.78 -3.53
N ASP A 285 -6.27 -22.64 -2.22
CA ASP A 285 -7.35 -21.83 -1.61
C ASP A 285 -7.06 -20.33 -1.55
N TRP A 286 -5.81 -19.89 -1.73
CA TRP A 286 -5.45 -18.46 -1.75
C TRP A 286 -5.61 -17.82 -3.15
N ARG A 287 -5.90 -18.60 -4.19
CA ARG A 287 -6.06 -18.10 -5.57
C ARG A 287 -7.42 -17.41 -5.73
N LEU A 288 -7.50 -16.16 -5.28
CA LEU A 288 -8.60 -15.19 -5.48
C LEU A 288 -9.20 -15.20 -6.90
N TYR A 289 -8.42 -15.60 -7.91
CA TYR A 289 -8.83 -15.66 -9.32
C TYR A 289 -10.00 -16.62 -9.61
N LYS A 290 -10.30 -17.61 -8.76
CA LYS A 290 -11.38 -18.58 -9.03
C LYS A 290 -12.79 -18.12 -8.60
N GLN A 291 -12.92 -17.02 -7.87
CA GLN A 291 -14.21 -16.55 -7.34
C GLN A 291 -14.54 -15.15 -7.89
N HIS A 292 -15.58 -15.04 -8.73
CA HIS A 292 -15.90 -13.91 -9.61
C HIS A 292 -16.40 -12.61 -8.91
N HIS A 293 -15.67 -12.06 -7.92
CA HIS A 293 -16.14 -10.93 -7.09
C HIS A 293 -15.20 -9.71 -7.02
N THR A 294 -14.56 -9.35 -8.12
CA THR A 294 -13.53 -8.29 -8.09
C THR A 294 -14.08 -6.89 -7.77
N ILE A 295 -15.24 -6.51 -8.30
CA ILE A 295 -15.73 -5.13 -8.18
C ILE A 295 -16.17 -4.79 -6.75
N SER A 296 -16.88 -5.71 -6.09
CA SER A 296 -17.30 -5.54 -4.68
C SER A 296 -16.11 -5.49 -3.74
N MET A 297 -15.07 -6.30 -3.98
CA MET A 297 -13.86 -6.35 -3.16
C MET A 297 -13.10 -5.00 -3.13
N ILE A 298 -13.09 -4.26 -4.25
CA ILE A 298 -12.47 -2.93 -4.34
C ILE A 298 -13.25 -1.91 -3.53
N THR A 299 -14.56 -1.87 -3.73
CA THR A 299 -15.41 -0.90 -3.03
C THR A 299 -15.32 -1.15 -1.53
N ASP A 300 -15.35 -2.41 -1.12
CA ASP A 300 -15.16 -2.76 0.28
C ASP A 300 -13.76 -2.44 0.79
N TRP A 301 -12.71 -2.60 0.01
CA TRP A 301 -11.37 -2.20 0.45
C TRP A 301 -11.23 -0.68 0.66
N ILE A 302 -11.85 0.14 -0.20
CA ILE A 302 -11.82 1.61 -0.11
C ILE A 302 -12.70 2.12 1.03
N PHE A 303 -13.94 1.63 1.12
CA PHE A 303 -14.94 2.10 2.09
C PHE A 303 -14.85 1.39 3.44
N HIS A 304 -14.33 0.15 3.46
CA HIS A 304 -14.14 -0.70 4.64
C HIS A 304 -12.68 -1.20 4.72
N PRO A 305 -11.70 -0.32 5.06
CA PRO A 305 -10.26 -0.62 4.99
C PRO A 305 -9.76 -1.73 5.93
N PHE A 306 -10.64 -2.37 6.71
CA PHE A 306 -10.33 -3.44 7.66
C PHE A 306 -11.17 -4.71 7.46
N SER A 307 -12.29 -4.66 6.74
CA SER A 307 -13.22 -5.80 6.63
C SER A 307 -12.58 -7.03 5.97
N HIS A 308 -11.69 -6.80 5.02
CA HIS A 308 -10.92 -7.84 4.33
C HIS A 308 -9.90 -8.55 5.23
N LEU A 309 -9.62 -8.03 6.43
CA LEU A 309 -8.66 -8.59 7.37
C LEU A 309 -9.30 -9.43 8.48
N SER A 310 -10.62 -9.29 8.71
CA SER A 310 -11.32 -9.78 9.90
C SER A 310 -12.30 -10.92 9.62
N GLU A 311 -11.90 -11.95 8.86
CA GLU A 311 -12.78 -13.04 8.39
C GLU A 311 -13.87 -12.64 7.39
N ALA A 312 -14.22 -13.62 6.56
CA ALA A 312 -15.03 -13.51 5.36
C ALA A 312 -16.50 -13.15 5.63
N HIS A 313 -16.82 -11.87 5.77
CA HIS A 313 -18.20 -11.36 5.62
C HIS A 313 -18.64 -11.23 4.14
N HIS A 314 -18.12 -12.09 3.26
CA HIS A 314 -18.64 -12.26 1.89
C HIS A 314 -19.17 -13.69 1.73
N GLY A 315 -20.20 -14.02 2.51
CA GLY A 315 -20.86 -15.33 2.49
C GLY A 315 -22.39 -15.28 2.57
N THR A 316 -23.02 -14.10 2.62
CA THR A 316 -24.49 -13.99 2.52
C THR A 316 -24.87 -13.67 1.09
N HIS A 317 -24.96 -14.70 0.25
CA HIS A 317 -25.89 -14.88 -0.87
C HIS A 317 -25.32 -15.88 -1.89
N SER A 318 -25.45 -17.18 -1.62
CA SER A 318 -25.94 -18.21 -2.57
C SER A 318 -25.68 -19.60 -1.98
N GLY A 319 -26.72 -20.43 -1.97
CA GLY A 319 -26.68 -21.75 -1.38
C GLY A 319 -25.79 -22.71 -2.16
N MET A 320 -24.81 -23.29 -1.47
CA MET A 320 -24.36 -24.66 -1.67
C MET A 320 -24.08 -25.26 -0.29
N GLN A 321 -24.78 -26.35 0.00
CA GLN A 321 -24.62 -27.17 1.18
C GLN A 321 -23.18 -27.68 1.26
N HIS A 322 -22.44 -27.21 2.26
CA HIS A 322 -21.41 -28.00 2.91
C HIS A 322 -21.65 -27.93 4.42
N GLU A 323 -21.59 -29.10 5.04
CA GLU A 323 -22.04 -29.39 6.39
C GLU A 323 -21.49 -28.41 7.43
N ALA A 324 -22.41 -27.90 8.23
CA ALA A 324 -22.17 -26.93 9.27
C ALA A 324 -21.36 -27.53 10.43
N HIS A 325 -20.04 -27.31 10.42
CA HIS A 325 -19.31 -27.03 11.66
C HIS A 325 -19.44 -25.54 11.98
N SER A 326 -20.66 -25.08 12.24
CA SER A 326 -20.89 -23.76 12.84
C SER A 326 -20.69 -23.86 14.35
N GLY A 327 -19.64 -23.23 14.88
CA GLY A 327 -19.47 -23.07 16.32
C GLY A 327 -18.06 -22.81 16.86
N ASN A 328 -16.99 -22.99 16.07
CA ASN A 328 -15.62 -23.03 16.64
C ASN A 328 -14.57 -22.10 16.00
N GLY A 329 -14.98 -21.08 15.24
CA GLY A 329 -14.08 -20.20 14.48
C GLY A 329 -13.02 -19.46 15.31
N GLY A 330 -13.27 -19.22 16.60
CA GLY A 330 -12.31 -18.57 17.51
C GLY A 330 -11.16 -19.46 18.00
N VAL A 331 -11.26 -20.77 17.80
CA VAL A 331 -10.43 -21.80 18.43
C VAL A 331 -9.49 -22.50 17.44
N SER A 332 -9.87 -22.59 16.17
CA SER A 332 -8.96 -23.10 15.14
C SER A 332 -8.09 -21.98 14.58
N LYS A 333 -6.77 -22.19 14.55
CA LYS A 333 -5.79 -21.20 14.08
C LYS A 333 -4.76 -21.85 13.18
N ARG A 334 -4.33 -21.09 12.18
CA ARG A 334 -3.24 -21.42 11.27
C ARG A 334 -1.99 -20.67 11.70
N LEU A 335 -0.88 -21.39 11.80
CA LEU A 335 0.43 -20.86 12.09
C LEU A 335 1.33 -21.09 10.88
N ILE A 336 1.91 -20.04 10.31
CA ILE A 336 2.87 -20.14 9.21
C ILE A 336 4.25 -19.76 9.74
N PHE A 337 5.20 -20.70 9.67
CA PHE A 337 6.56 -20.52 10.16
C PHE A 337 7.48 -20.12 9.01
N LEU A 338 8.18 -19.00 9.18
CA LEU A 338 9.18 -18.50 8.25
C LEU A 338 10.54 -18.43 8.94
N LYS A 339 11.55 -19.01 8.30
CA LYS A 339 12.96 -18.82 8.68
C LYS A 339 13.42 -17.45 8.17
N ILE A 340 14.11 -16.70 9.04
CA ILE A 340 14.62 -15.37 8.73
C ILE A 340 16.14 -15.42 8.57
N GLU A 341 16.61 -15.08 7.38
CA GLU A 341 18.04 -14.96 7.07
C GLU A 341 18.48 -13.49 7.02
N ASN A 342 19.79 -13.26 7.20
CA ASN A 342 20.44 -11.95 7.15
C ASN A 342 19.99 -10.96 8.24
N VAL A 343 19.62 -11.46 9.43
CA VAL A 343 19.31 -10.62 10.58
C VAL A 343 20.60 -10.04 11.16
N LYS A 344 20.75 -8.72 11.15
CA LYS A 344 21.98 -8.01 11.59
C LYS A 344 21.92 -7.51 13.05
N GLY A 345 21.04 -8.06 13.88
CA GLY A 345 20.92 -7.65 15.27
C GLY A 345 20.22 -8.69 16.14
N GLU A 346 20.19 -8.42 17.45
CA GLU A 346 19.66 -9.31 18.48
C GLU A 346 18.23 -8.95 18.91
N ARG A 347 17.71 -7.78 18.51
CA ARG A 347 16.36 -7.35 18.92
C ARG A 347 15.31 -8.19 18.20
N TYR A 348 14.18 -8.44 18.88
CA TYR A 348 13.07 -9.16 18.28
C TYR A 348 12.53 -8.45 17.01
N ASN A 349 12.54 -7.11 17.00
CA ASN A 349 12.10 -6.30 15.85
C ASN A 349 12.99 -6.43 14.60
N ASP A 350 14.20 -6.98 14.71
CA ASP A 350 15.12 -7.10 13.58
C ASP A 350 14.60 -8.09 12.52
N VAL A 351 13.66 -8.97 12.88
CA VAL A 351 12.94 -9.85 11.91
C VAL A 351 12.05 -9.06 10.95
N PHE A 352 11.71 -7.81 11.27
CA PHE A 352 10.93 -6.90 10.42
C PHE A 352 11.81 -5.95 9.59
N SER A 353 13.12 -6.17 9.57
CA SER A 353 14.05 -5.36 8.77
C SER A 353 13.75 -5.44 7.27
N ILE A 354 14.15 -4.40 6.53
CA ILE A 354 14.06 -4.37 5.06
C ILE A 354 15.04 -5.37 4.42
N ASN A 355 16.16 -5.65 5.09
CA ASN A 355 17.27 -6.43 4.54
C ASN A 355 17.19 -7.94 4.82
N VAL A 356 16.18 -8.40 5.56
CA VAL A 356 16.08 -9.82 5.90
C VAL A 356 15.30 -10.58 4.83
N ARG A 357 15.71 -11.82 4.60
CA ARG A 357 15.00 -12.74 3.71
C ARG A 357 14.09 -13.63 4.56
N ARG A 358 12.83 -13.76 4.15
CA ARG A 358 11.81 -14.57 4.80
C ARG A 358 11.59 -15.80 3.94
N ILE A 359 11.83 -16.98 4.49
CA ILE A 359 11.72 -18.24 3.77
C ILE A 359 10.67 -19.08 4.48
N PRO A 360 9.49 -19.32 3.86
CA PRO A 360 8.50 -20.24 4.41
C PRO A 360 9.11 -21.62 4.66
N GLN A 361 8.74 -22.26 5.75
CA GLN A 361 9.23 -23.59 6.12
C GLN A 361 8.08 -24.59 6.20
N PHE A 362 7.12 -24.33 7.09
CA PHE A 362 5.96 -25.18 7.28
C PHE A 362 4.77 -24.39 7.83
N MET A 363 3.58 -24.94 7.68
CA MET A 363 2.37 -24.44 8.31
C MET A 363 1.74 -25.51 9.21
N VAL A 364 1.03 -25.06 10.23
CA VAL A 364 0.27 -25.89 11.16
C VAL A 364 -1.13 -25.33 11.31
N ASP A 365 -2.13 -26.18 11.18
CA ASP A 365 -3.50 -25.87 11.58
C ASP A 365 -3.80 -26.61 12.88
N MET A 366 -4.27 -25.88 13.89
CA MET A 366 -4.53 -26.47 15.19
C MET A 366 -5.67 -25.81 15.95
N ASP A 367 -6.29 -26.61 16.81
CA ASP A 367 -7.15 -26.16 17.89
C ASP A 367 -6.27 -25.64 19.03
N ILE A 368 -6.23 -24.32 19.20
CA ILE A 368 -5.43 -23.69 20.25
C ILE A 368 -6.03 -23.83 21.64
N HIS A 369 -7.28 -24.28 21.81
CA HIS A 369 -7.91 -24.52 23.11
C HIS A 369 -7.61 -25.93 23.62
N ASN A 370 -7.70 -26.92 22.73
CA ASN A 370 -7.52 -28.34 23.03
C ASN A 370 -6.08 -28.81 22.75
N MET A 371 -5.21 -27.95 22.23
CA MET A 371 -3.84 -28.29 21.79
C MET A 371 -3.81 -29.43 20.76
N GLN A 372 -4.84 -29.52 19.91
CA GLN A 372 -4.95 -30.59 18.93
C GLN A 372 -4.47 -30.09 17.56
N LEU A 373 -3.50 -30.80 16.98
CA LEU A 373 -3.02 -30.54 15.63
C LEU A 373 -3.95 -31.19 14.61
N PHE A 374 -4.45 -30.40 13.65
CA PHE A 374 -5.32 -30.86 12.57
C PHE A 374 -4.55 -31.20 11.30
N ASP A 375 -3.65 -30.29 10.90
CA ASP A 375 -2.85 -30.43 9.70
C ASP A 375 -1.44 -29.86 9.93
N LEU A 376 -0.45 -30.48 9.31
CA LEU A 376 0.92 -29.99 9.26
C LEU A 376 1.45 -30.22 7.86
N LYS A 377 1.88 -29.13 7.23
CA LYS A 377 2.33 -29.16 5.84
C LYS A 377 3.66 -28.44 5.69
N GLU A 378 4.62 -29.12 5.09
CA GLU A 378 5.87 -28.49 4.64
C GLU A 378 5.57 -27.55 3.47
N LEU A 379 6.11 -26.35 3.52
CA LEU A 379 5.88 -25.31 2.53
C LEU A 379 7.06 -25.25 1.55
N PRO A 380 6.82 -24.96 0.26
CA PRO A 380 7.91 -24.61 -0.62
C PRO A 380 8.58 -23.33 -0.09
N GLY A 381 9.90 -23.21 -0.24
CA GLY A 381 10.68 -22.04 0.23
C GLY A 381 10.35 -20.71 -0.45
N ASP A 382 9.31 -20.68 -1.30
CA ASP A 382 8.79 -19.53 -2.02
C ASP A 382 7.36 -19.21 -1.54
N THR A 383 6.91 -17.98 -1.80
CA THR A 383 5.53 -17.58 -1.49
C THR A 383 4.56 -18.05 -2.58
N GLY A 384 3.24 -17.94 -2.35
CA GLY A 384 2.25 -18.21 -3.41
C GLY A 384 2.45 -17.31 -4.64
N TRP A 385 3.12 -16.18 -4.47
CA TRP A 385 3.47 -15.23 -5.52
C TRP A 385 4.91 -15.40 -6.04
N GLY A 386 5.57 -16.52 -5.69
CA GLY A 386 6.97 -16.80 -6.01
C GLY A 386 7.95 -16.02 -5.12
N SER A 387 8.94 -15.41 -5.75
CA SER A 387 10.03 -14.66 -5.10
C SER A 387 9.72 -13.18 -4.82
N VAL A 388 8.49 -12.73 -5.10
CA VAL A 388 8.08 -11.33 -4.89
C VAL A 388 8.39 -10.93 -3.45
N PRO A 389 9.01 -9.75 -3.21
CA PRO A 389 9.18 -9.22 -1.87
C PRO A 389 7.81 -9.05 -1.21
N THR A 390 7.48 -10.00 -0.34
CA THR A 390 6.18 -9.99 0.28
C THR A 390 6.16 -9.01 1.43
N PRO A 391 5.02 -8.36 1.64
CA PRO A 391 4.89 -7.42 2.72
C PRO A 391 5.15 -8.06 4.08
N VAL A 392 5.64 -7.22 4.98
CA VAL A 392 6.28 -7.64 6.24
C VAL A 392 5.30 -7.58 7.42
N PHE A 393 4.21 -6.83 7.28
CA PHE A 393 3.17 -6.55 8.27
C PHE A 393 1.87 -6.08 7.59
#